data_AF-A0A945UY77-F1
#
_entry.id   AF-A0A945UY77-F1
#
_cell.length_a   1.000
_cell.length_b   1.000
_cell.length_c   1.000
_cell.angle_alpha   90.00
_cell.angle_beta   90.00
_cell.angle_gamma   90.00
#
_symmetry.space_group_name_H-M   'P 1'
#
loop_
_entity.id
_entity.type
_entity.pdbx_description
1 polymer ?
#
loop_
_entity_poly.entity_id
_entity_poly.type
_entity_poly.pdbx_seq_one_letter_code
_entity_poly.pdbx_strand_id
1 'polypeptide(L)' 'MLVIRRLVDRRRSYTALFLKGEKPRIFPTDDAQHARILQIYKQDRRYEGVCNDFTDFKIGQNTPE' A
#
# COMPACT_ATOMS: atom_id res chain seq x y z
N MET A 1 -12.27 -0.86 1.05
CA MET A 1 -10.86 -0.47 1.25
C MET A 1 -9.98 -1.46 0.51
N LEU A 2 -9.16 -0.99 -0.44
CA LEU A 2 -8.14 -1.79 -1.11
C LEU A 2 -6.92 -1.82 -0.21
N VAL A 3 -6.43 -3.02 0.13
CA VAL A 3 -5.22 -3.18 0.93
C VAL A 3 -4.12 -3.72 0.02
N ILE A 4 -2.97 -3.04 0.03
CA ILE A 4 -1.79 -3.41 -0.76
C ILE A 4 -0.68 -3.79 0.22
N ARG A 5 -0.14 -5.00 0.11
CA ARG A 5 0.95 -5.48 0.96
C ARG A 5 2.11 -5.99 0.13
N ARG A 6 3.33 -5.78 0.64
CA ARG A 6 4.54 -6.43 0.14
C ARG A 6 4.66 -7.80 0.81
N LEU A 7 4.87 -8.83 0.00
CA LEU A 7 5.25 -10.15 0.47
C LEU A 7 6.67 -10.42 0.01
N VAL A 8 7.48 -11.06 0.85
CA VAL A 8 8.88 -11.35 0.55
C VAL A 8 9.15 -12.80 0.91
N ASP A 9 9.74 -13.54 -0.02
CA ASP A 9 10.33 -14.85 0.25
C ASP A 9 11.86 -14.76 0.24
N ARG A 10 12.56 -15.88 0.37
CA ARG A 10 14.04 -15.89 0.42
C ARG A 10 14.73 -15.37 -0.86
N ARG A 11 14.02 -15.28 -1.99
CA ARG A 11 14.59 -15.01 -3.32
C ARG A 11 13.86 -13.90 -4.08
N ARG A 12 12.62 -13.58 -3.74
CA ARG A 12 11.71 -12.75 -4.53
C ARG A 12 10.79 -11.94 -3.63
N SER A 13 10.44 -10.77 -4.13
CA SER A 13 9.38 -9.93 -3.58
C SER A 13 8.15 -9.97 -4.49
N TYR A 14 7.00 -9.77 -3.87
CA TYR A 14 5.69 -9.80 -4.51
C TYR A 14 4.85 -8.65 -3.97
N THR A 15 3.90 -8.21 -4.77
CA THR A 15 2.82 -7.31 -4.34
C THR A 15 1.52 -8.10 -4.32
N ALA A 16 0.79 -7.97 -3.21
CA ALA A 16 -0.53 -8.55 -3.04
C ALA A 16 -1.58 -7.44 -2.93
N LEU A 17 -2.61 -7.51 -3.78
CA LEU A 17 -3.78 -6.63 -3.78
C LEU A 17 -4.96 -7.38 -3.18
N PHE A 18 -5.51 -6.84 -2.10
CA PHE A 18 -6.66 -7.38 -1.40
C PHE A 18 -7.84 -6.43 -1.53
N LEU A 19 -8.84 -6.85 -2.30
CA LEU A 19 -10.12 -6.16 -2.41
C LEU A 19 -11.21 -7.02 -1.76
N LYS A 20 -12.02 -6.40 -0.89
CA LYS A 20 -13.08 -7.11 -0.16
C LYS A 20 -14.05 -7.77 -1.16
N GLY A 21 -14.20 -9.09 -1.05
CA GLY A 21 -15.10 -9.88 -1.92
C GLY A 21 -14.43 -10.41 -3.19
N GLU A 22 -13.19 -10.03 -3.48
CA GLU A 22 -12.41 -10.59 -4.60
C GLU A 22 -11.30 -11.51 -4.10
N LYS A 23 -10.88 -12.45 -4.97
CA LYS A 23 -9.68 -13.24 -4.73
C LYS A 23 -8.45 -12.32 -4.74
N PRO A 24 -7.50 -12.50 -3.79
CA PRO A 24 -6.27 -11.72 -3.79
C PRO A 24 -5.51 -11.85 -5.11
N ARG A 25 -5.02 -10.73 -5.64
CA ARG A 25 -4.12 -10.73 -6.81
C ARG A 25 -2.70 -10.59 -6.30
N ILE A 26 -1.89 -11.61 -6.52
CA ILE A 26 -0.50 -11.67 -6.06
C ILE A 26 0.39 -11.85 -7.28
N PHE A 27 1.39 -10.99 -7.44
CA PHE A 27 2.31 -11.04 -8.57
C PHE A 27 3.71 -10.57 -8.15
N PRO A 28 4.77 -11.12 -8.77
CA PRO A 28 6.14 -10.76 -8.44
C PRO A 28 6.40 -9.29 -8.76
N THR A 29 7.07 -8.58 -7.86
CA THR A 29 7.46 -7.18 -8.02
C THR A 29 8.77 -6.91 -7.32
N ASP A 30 9.64 -6.08 -7.88
CA ASP A 30 10.73 -5.46 -7.12
C ASP A 30 10.25 -4.27 -6.27
N ASP A 31 11.17 -3.62 -5.55
CA ASP A 31 10.87 -2.54 -4.62
C ASP A 31 10.43 -1.26 -5.33
N ALA A 32 10.99 -0.97 -6.51
CA ALA A 32 10.62 0.19 -7.31
C ALA A 32 9.21 0.01 -7.89
N GLN A 33 8.89 -1.19 -8.38
CA GLN A 33 7.57 -1.57 -8.85
C GLN A 33 6.54 -1.50 -7.73
N HIS A 34 6.86 -2.05 -6.55
CA HIS A 34 5.97 -1.98 -5.38
C HIS A 34 5.68 -0.52 -4.98
N ALA A 35 6.72 0.32 -4.86
CA ALA A 35 6.57 1.74 -4.54
C ALA A 35 5.73 2.46 -5.59
N ARG A 36 5.92 2.15 -6.88
CA ARG A 36 5.13 2.73 -7.96
C ARG A 36 3.66 2.31 -7.89
N ILE A 37 3.37 1.06 -7.53
CA ILE A 37 1.99 0.59 -7.31
C ILE A 37 1.33 1.36 -6.17
N LEU A 38 2.03 1.54 -5.04
CA LEU A 38 1.51 2.34 -3.92
C LEU A 38 1.17 3.77 -4.36
N GLN A 39 2.04 4.41 -5.16
CA GLN A 39 1.78 5.75 -5.71
C GLN A 39 0.53 5.80 -6.60
N ILE A 40 0.37 4.84 -7.51
CA ILE A 40 -0.79 4.78 -8.42
C ILE A 40 -2.09 4.69 -7.63
N TYR A 41 -2.11 3.87 -6.58
CA TYR A 41 -3.29 3.71 -5.71
C TYR A 41 -3.37 4.72 -4.57
N LYS A 42 -2.47 5.72 -4.53
CA LYS A 42 -2.39 6.74 -3.48
C LYS A 42 -2.30 6.14 -2.06
N GLN A 43 -1.55 5.06 -1.91
CA GLN A 43 -1.28 4.35 -0.65
C GLN A 43 0.16 4.59 -0.15
N ASP A 44 0.95 5.44 -0.81
CA ASP A 44 2.35 5.72 -0.46
C ASP A 44 2.52 6.83 0.59
N ARG A 45 1.50 7.68 0.77
CA ARG A 45 1.50 8.80 1.72
C ARG A 45 0.08 9.31 1.97
N ARG A 46 -0.06 10.33 2.81
CA ARG A 46 -1.32 11.06 2.93
C ARG A 46 -1.63 11.81 1.64
N TYR A 47 -2.87 11.69 1.17
CA TYR A 47 -3.44 12.51 0.11
C TYR A 47 -4.73 13.16 0.62
N GLU A 48 -4.96 14.41 0.27
CA GLU A 48 -6.19 15.10 0.59
C GLU A 48 -7.39 14.43 -0.09
N GLY A 49 -8.47 14.21 0.67
CA GLY A 49 -9.69 13.58 0.17
C GLY A 49 -9.58 12.08 -0.14
N VAL A 50 -8.48 11.41 0.21
CA VAL A 50 -8.27 9.97 -0.02
C VAL A 50 -8.20 9.24 1.31
N CYS A 51 -9.07 8.26 1.51
CA CYS A 51 -9.02 7.35 2.66
C CYS A 51 -7.99 6.23 2.42
N ASN A 52 -6.94 6.20 3.24
CA ASN A 52 -5.86 5.21 3.23
C ASN A 52 -5.27 5.03 4.64
N ASP A 53 -4.29 4.12 4.78
CA ASP A 53 -3.64 3.85 6.07
C ASP A 53 -3.10 5.15 6.73
N PHE A 54 -2.62 6.14 5.97
CA PHE A 54 -2.12 7.40 6.53
C PHE A 54 -3.20 8.32 7.09
N THR A 55 -4.38 8.36 6.47
CA THR A 55 -5.51 9.13 6.99
C THR A 55 -6.17 8.43 8.17
N ASP A 56 -6.31 7.10 8.08
CA ASP A 56 -7.05 6.31 9.06
C ASP A 56 -6.27 6.19 10.38
N PHE A 57 -4.96 6.00 10.29
CA PHE A 57 -4.09 5.89 11.47
C PHE A 57 -3.38 7.20 11.82
N LYS A 58 -3.68 8.32 11.14
CA LYS A 58 -3.03 9.64 11.31
C LYS A 58 -1.50 9.58 11.26
N ILE A 59 -0.94 8.64 10.49
CA ILE A 59 0.51 8.43 10.39
C ILE A 59 1.15 9.65 9.71
N GLY A 60 2.25 10.14 10.27
CA GLY A 60 2.97 11.32 9.75
C GLY A 60 2.36 12.67 10.17
N GLN A 61 1.33 12.67 11.03
CA GLN A 61 0.84 13.86 11.72
C GLN A 61 1.61 14.02 13.04
N ASN A 62 2.89 14.40 12.98
CA ASN A 62 3.54 15.02 14.13
C ASN A 62 2.98 16.44 14.23
N THR A 63 1.88 16.61 14.96
CA THR A 63 1.46 17.94 15.41
C THR A 63 2.39 18.30 16.57
N PRO A 64 3.28 19.30 16.45
CA PRO A 64 3.80 19.93 17.65
C PRO A 64 2.60 20.60 18.34
N GLU A 65 2.38 20.29 19.61
CA GLU A 65 1.45 21.06 20.46
C GLU A 65 1.89 22.53 20.57
#